data_AF-A0A924LBY3-F1
#
_entry.id   AF-A0A924LBY3-F1
#
_cell.length_a   1.000
_cell.length_b   1.000
_cell.length_c   1.000
_cell.angle_alpha   90.00
_cell.angle_beta   90.00
_cell.angle_gamma   90.00
#
_symmetry.space_group_name_H-M   'P 1'
#
loop_
_entity.id
_entity.type
_entity.pdbx_description
1 polymer ?
#
loop_
_entity_poly.entity_id
_entity_poly.type
_entity_poly.pdbx_seq_one_letter_code
_entity_poly.pdbx_strand_id
1 'polypeptide(L)'
;RVLIDAGALALSKDRSTQAAPIDYGFGLVLDINANPTLGHSIISRANQEHGIVDLDPTVELPAMPIGTKLRVAPNHTCLTSAAHDRYYVVDGSDTVQAIWPRVNGW
;
A
#
# COMPACT_ATOMS: atom_id res chain seq x y z
N ARG A 1 -6.72 -8.18 -11.98
CA ARG A 1 -7.06 -7.75 -10.60
C ARG A 1 -6.43 -8.73 -9.62
N VAL A 2 -5.98 -8.26 -8.48
CA VAL A 2 -5.56 -9.11 -7.35
C VAL A 2 -6.21 -8.62 -6.06
N LEU A 3 -6.35 -9.51 -5.08
CA LEU A 3 -6.84 -9.22 -3.75
C LEU A 3 -5.65 -9.24 -2.78
N ILE A 4 -5.57 -8.23 -1.91
CA ILE A 4 -4.55 -8.15 -0.84
C ILE A 4 -5.23 -7.97 0.51
N ASP A 5 -4.49 -8.26 1.58
CA ASP A 5 -4.89 -8.10 2.99
C ASP A 5 -4.70 -6.66 3.52
N ALA A 6 -4.33 -5.70 2.66
CA ALA A 6 -4.29 -4.29 2.99
C ALA A 6 -5.62 -3.60 2.62
N GLY A 7 -6.57 -3.62 3.55
CA GLY A 7 -7.84 -2.88 3.47
C GLY A 7 -7.79 -1.47 4.06
N ALA A 8 -8.96 -0.92 4.32
CA ALA A 8 -9.14 0.39 4.92
C ALA A 8 -8.55 0.50 6.33
N LEU A 9 -8.49 -0.59 7.09
CA LEU A 9 -7.83 -0.61 8.40
C LEU A 9 -6.29 -0.61 8.30
N ALA A 10 -5.71 -0.96 7.15
CA ALA A 10 -4.28 -0.84 6.92
C ALA A 10 -3.90 0.50 6.24
N LEU A 11 -4.76 0.98 5.34
CA LEU A 11 -4.45 2.08 4.42
C LEU A 11 -5.17 3.40 4.74
N SER A 12 -6.20 3.38 5.59
CA SER A 12 -7.27 4.39 5.72
C SER A 12 -8.27 4.41 4.55
N LYS A 13 -9.24 5.32 4.61
CA LYS A 13 -10.20 5.60 3.53
C LYS A 13 -9.87 6.88 2.74
N ASP A 14 -8.66 7.42 2.91
CA ASP A 14 -8.25 8.66 2.25
C ASP A 14 -8.20 8.51 0.71
N ARG A 15 -8.80 9.50 0.02
CA ARG A 15 -8.85 9.62 -1.44
C ARG A 15 -8.33 10.97 -1.91
N SER A 16 -7.35 11.55 -1.21
CA SER A 16 -6.80 12.88 -1.52
C SER A 16 -6.23 13.00 -2.94
N THR A 17 -5.78 11.89 -3.53
CA THR A 17 -5.29 11.85 -4.92
C THR A 17 -6.40 11.89 -5.97
N GLN A 18 -7.69 11.74 -5.60
CA GLN A 18 -8.81 11.75 -6.54
C GLN A 18 -8.94 13.07 -7.33
N ALA A 19 -8.55 14.19 -6.74
CA ALA A 19 -8.56 15.51 -7.38
C ALA A 19 -7.18 15.92 -7.93
N ALA A 20 -6.16 15.08 -7.78
CA ALA A 20 -4.82 15.34 -8.30
C ALA A 20 -4.76 15.02 -9.81
N PRO A 21 -3.69 15.42 -10.54
CA PRO A 21 -3.51 15.07 -11.94
C PRO A 21 -3.52 13.55 -12.22
N ILE A 22 -3.16 12.75 -11.23
CA ILE A 22 -3.20 11.29 -11.27
C ILE A 22 -3.88 10.79 -10.00
N ASP A 23 -4.95 10.01 -10.15
CA ASP A 23 -5.65 9.34 -9.05
C ASP A 23 -4.99 8.00 -8.74
N TYR A 24 -4.45 7.87 -7.53
CA TYR A 24 -3.77 6.65 -7.07
C TYR A 24 -4.69 5.71 -6.30
N GLY A 25 -6.00 5.89 -6.37
CA GLY A 25 -6.90 4.97 -5.69
C GLY A 25 -6.82 5.18 -4.18
N PHE A 26 -6.63 4.09 -3.43
CA PHE A 26 -6.25 4.08 -2.02
C PHE A 26 -4.73 3.86 -1.81
N GLY A 27 -3.94 3.90 -2.88
CA GLY A 27 -2.48 3.78 -2.86
C GLY A 27 -1.92 3.14 -4.13
N LEU A 28 -0.68 3.51 -4.45
CA LEU A 28 0.10 2.92 -5.55
C LEU A 28 0.74 1.61 -5.10
N VAL A 29 0.63 0.56 -5.93
CA VAL A 29 1.20 -0.75 -5.64
C VAL A 29 2.62 -0.85 -6.19
N LEU A 30 3.53 -1.28 -5.34
CA LEU A 30 4.96 -1.45 -5.61
C LEU A 30 5.36 -2.91 -5.35
N ASP A 31 6.50 -3.31 -5.90
CA ASP A 31 7.12 -4.56 -5.51
C ASP A 31 7.66 -4.51 -4.06
N ILE A 32 8.17 -5.66 -3.59
CA ILE A 32 8.70 -5.80 -2.23
C ILE A 32 9.90 -4.89 -1.94
N ASN A 33 10.60 -4.43 -2.98
CA ASN A 33 11.73 -3.51 -2.87
C ASN A 33 11.30 -2.04 -3.01
N ALA A 34 10.00 -1.77 -3.00
CA ALA A 34 9.40 -0.45 -3.21
C ALA A 34 9.69 0.18 -4.58
N ASN A 35 9.98 -0.63 -5.60
CA ASN A 35 10.09 -0.13 -6.97
C ASN A 35 8.72 -0.18 -7.68
N PRO A 36 8.44 0.78 -8.58
CA PRO A 36 7.21 0.83 -9.37
C PRO A 36 7.24 -0.14 -10.57
N THR A 37 7.71 -1.38 -10.37
CA THR A 37 7.79 -2.41 -11.42
C THR A 37 6.42 -2.91 -11.87
N LEU A 38 5.37 -2.63 -11.09
CA LEU A 38 3.98 -2.95 -11.38
C LEU A 38 3.25 -1.80 -12.11
N GLY A 39 3.98 -0.83 -12.67
CA GLY A 39 3.40 0.30 -13.38
C GLY A 39 2.48 1.15 -12.49
N HIS A 40 1.38 1.66 -13.06
CA HIS A 40 0.35 2.41 -12.34
C HIS A 40 -0.72 1.49 -11.72
N SER A 41 -0.32 0.34 -11.18
CA SER A 41 -1.24 -0.55 -10.46
C SER A 41 -1.65 0.10 -9.14
N ILE A 42 -2.96 0.18 -8.86
CA ILE A 42 -3.49 0.92 -7.71
C ILE A 42 -4.47 0.08 -6.89
N ILE A 43 -4.61 0.43 -5.61
CA ILE A 43 -5.71 -0.08 -4.78
C ILE A 43 -6.99 0.64 -5.20
N SER A 44 -7.79 0.06 -6.08
CA SER A 44 -9.00 0.72 -6.60
C SER A 44 -10.18 0.64 -5.63
N ARG A 45 -10.22 -0.37 -4.77
CA ARG A 45 -11.22 -0.50 -3.70
C ARG A 45 -10.57 -0.97 -2.40
N ALA A 46 -10.99 -0.40 -1.28
CA ALA A 46 -10.64 -0.86 0.06
C ALA A 46 -11.92 -1.27 0.81
N ASN A 47 -12.08 -2.56 1.09
CA ASN A 47 -13.00 -3.06 2.11
C ASN A 47 -12.36 -2.86 3.50
N GLN A 48 -12.92 -3.42 4.57
CA GLN A 48 -12.35 -3.26 5.92
C GLN A 48 -10.90 -3.79 5.99
N GLU A 49 -10.71 -5.08 5.68
CA GLU A 49 -9.43 -5.78 5.78
C GLU A 49 -8.84 -6.18 4.41
N HIS A 50 -9.55 -5.90 3.31
CA HIS A 50 -9.11 -6.34 1.99
C HIS A 50 -9.04 -5.18 0.99
N GLY A 51 -7.96 -5.14 0.23
CA GLY A 51 -7.76 -4.24 -0.91
C GLY A 51 -7.95 -4.98 -2.24
N ILE A 52 -8.63 -4.34 -3.19
CA ILE A 52 -8.68 -4.80 -4.58
C ILE A 52 -7.70 -3.95 -5.38
N VAL A 53 -6.74 -4.63 -6.02
CA VAL A 53 -5.77 -4.01 -6.92
C VAL A 53 -6.27 -4.10 -8.35
N ASP A 54 -6.39 -2.95 -9.00
CA ASP A 54 -6.45 -2.87 -10.46
C ASP A 54 -5.02 -2.78 -10.97
N LEU A 55 -4.64 -3.80 -11.76
CA LEU A 55 -3.30 -3.94 -12.31
C LEU A 55 -3.19 -3.10 -13.58
N ASP A 56 -2.06 -2.41 -13.73
CA ASP A 56 -1.74 -1.68 -14.95
C ASP A 56 -1.60 -2.66 -16.13
N PRO A 57 -2.45 -2.57 -17.17
CA PRO A 57 -2.41 -3.46 -18.32
C PRO A 57 -1.27 -3.15 -19.30
N THR A 58 -0.55 -2.04 -19.10
CA THR A 58 0.51 -1.57 -20.01
C THR A 58 1.88 -2.13 -19.69
N VAL A 59 2.02 -2.83 -18.56
CA VAL A 59 3.28 -3.44 -18.11
C VAL A 59 3.16 -4.96 -18.09
N GLU A 60 4.25 -5.64 -18.43
CA GLU A 60 4.36 -7.09 -18.26
C GLU A 60 4.53 -7.40 -16.76
N LEU A 61 3.59 -8.13 -16.20
CA LEU A 61 3.55 -8.40 -14.76
C LEU A 61 4.27 -9.71 -14.44
N PRO A 62 5.05 -9.75 -13.34
CA PRO A 62 5.60 -11.00 -12.86
C PRO A 62 4.50 -11.95 -12.37
N ALA A 63 4.83 -13.24 -12.24
CA ALA A 63 3.94 -14.18 -11.58
C ALA A 63 3.69 -13.75 -10.11
N MET A 64 2.42 -13.67 -9.73
CA MET A 64 1.98 -13.31 -8.38
C MET A 64 1.14 -14.45 -7.77
N PRO A 65 1.78 -15.57 -7.37
CA PRO A 65 1.08 -16.61 -6.62
C PRO A 65 0.53 -16.06 -5.30
N ILE A 66 -0.45 -16.76 -4.72
CA ILE A 66 -0.95 -16.44 -3.37
C ILE A 66 0.22 -16.44 -2.39
N GLY A 67 0.32 -15.38 -1.59
CA GLY A 67 1.42 -15.16 -0.65
C GLY A 67 2.53 -14.24 -1.17
N THR A 68 2.49 -13.81 -2.44
CA THR A 68 3.37 -12.73 -2.91
C THR A 68 3.18 -11.48 -2.08
N LYS A 69 4.28 -10.98 -1.49
CA LYS A 69 4.29 -9.72 -0.75
C LYS A 69 4.46 -8.54 -1.70
N LEU A 70 3.72 -7.48 -1.43
CA LEU A 70 3.75 -6.21 -2.15
C LEU A 70 3.92 -5.07 -1.15
N ARG A 71 4.28 -3.88 -1.65
CA ARG A 71 4.23 -2.64 -0.86
C ARG A 71 3.17 -1.71 -1.44
N VAL A 72 2.56 -0.88 -0.59
CA VAL A 72 1.60 0.14 -1.01
C VAL A 72 2.12 1.49 -0.56
N ALA A 73 2.34 2.40 -1.50
CA ALA A 73 2.60 3.80 -1.19
C ALA A 73 1.25 4.49 -0.88
N PRO A 74 1.07 5.02 0.35
CA PRO A 74 -0.21 5.59 0.76
C PRO A 74 -0.45 6.96 0.13
N ASN A 75 -1.72 7.32 -0.05
CA ASN A 75 -2.11 8.67 -0.47
C ASN A 75 -1.71 9.73 0.58
N HIS A 76 -2.00 9.45 1.86
CA HIS A 76 -1.82 10.38 2.95
C HIS A 76 -1.13 9.68 4.12
N THR A 77 0.17 9.92 4.27
CA THR A 77 1.02 9.27 5.28
C THR A 77 0.45 9.38 6.69
N CYS A 78 -0.06 10.54 7.12
CA CYS A 78 -0.57 10.72 8.47
C CYS A 78 -1.75 9.80 8.80
N LEU A 79 -2.72 9.68 7.87
CA LEU A 79 -3.90 8.83 8.06
C LEU A 79 -3.55 7.35 8.01
N THR A 80 -2.70 6.93 7.07
CA THR A 80 -2.23 5.55 7.01
C THR A 80 -1.44 5.19 8.27
N SER A 81 -0.46 6.02 8.66
CA SER A 81 0.34 5.81 9.87
C SER A 81 -0.51 5.78 11.14
N ALA A 82 -1.70 6.40 11.15
CA ALA A 82 -2.64 6.37 12.28
C ALA A 82 -3.34 5.04 12.52
N ALA A 83 -3.36 4.18 11.52
CA ALA A 83 -3.98 2.87 11.63
C ALA A 83 -3.06 1.80 12.24
N HIS A 84 -1.78 2.13 12.49
CA HIS A 84 -0.76 1.20 13.00
C HIS A 84 -0.29 1.60 14.40
N ASP A 85 -0.11 0.62 15.28
CA ASP A 85 0.41 0.81 16.65
C ASP A 85 1.93 0.97 16.70
N ARG A 86 2.62 0.53 15.65
CA ARG A 86 4.07 0.56 15.49
C ARG A 86 4.47 0.65 14.02
N TYR A 87 5.74 0.95 13.78
CA TYR A 87 6.34 0.96 12.45
C TYR A 87 7.52 0.02 12.40
N TYR A 88 7.55 -0.85 11.39
CA TYR A 88 8.72 -1.68 11.07
C TYR A 88 9.66 -0.86 10.19
N VAL A 89 10.82 -0.51 10.73
CA VAL A 89 11.83 0.29 10.02
C VAL A 89 12.77 -0.65 9.29
N VAL A 90 12.98 -0.38 8.01
CA VAL A 90 13.86 -1.14 7.12
C VAL A 90 14.84 -0.19 6.44
N ASP A 91 15.99 -0.72 6.03
CA ASP A 91 16.99 -0.01 5.24
C ASP A 91 17.28 -0.80 3.96
N GLY A 92 16.71 -0.35 2.83
CA GLY A 92 16.89 -0.94 1.50
C GLY A 92 16.46 -2.41 1.29
N SER A 93 15.93 -3.08 2.31
CA SER A 93 15.59 -4.51 2.28
C SER A 93 14.24 -4.78 2.98
N ASP A 94 13.82 -6.05 3.04
CA ASP A 94 12.66 -6.51 3.84
C ASP A 94 13.06 -6.88 5.28
N THR A 95 14.31 -6.64 5.67
CA THR A 95 14.81 -6.94 7.01
C THR A 95 14.52 -5.77 7.95
N VAL A 96 13.73 -6.04 8.98
CA VAL A 96 13.41 -5.08 10.04
C VAL A 96 14.66 -4.77 10.87
N GLN A 97 15.05 -3.50 10.87
CA GLN A 97 16.19 -2.97 11.63
C GLN A 97 15.74 -2.43 13.00
N ALA A 98 14.54 -1.89 13.08
CA ALA A 98 13.97 -1.36 14.31
C ALA A 98 12.43 -1.43 14.29
N ILE A 99 11.84 -1.39 15.47
CA ILE A 99 10.40 -1.22 15.67
C ILE A 99 10.19 0.08 16.42
N TRP A 100 9.47 1.02 15.80
CA TRP A 100 9.14 2.30 16.43
C TRP A 100 7.69 2.26 16.93
N PRO A 101 7.43 2.38 18.24
CA PRO A 101 6.06 2.48 18.73
C PRO A 101 5.45 3.82 18.32
N ARG A 102 4.14 3.83 18.04
CA ARG A 102 3.38 5.06 17.80
C ARG A 102 2.71 5.50 19.10
N VAL A 103 2.83 6.79 19.45
CA VAL A 103 1.99 7.40 20.49
C VAL A 103 0.59 7.64 19.92
N ASN A 104 -0.46 7.20 20.61
CA ASN A 104 -1.84 7.27 20.12
C ASN A 104 -2.80 7.83 21.17
N GLY A 105 -3.91 8.41 20.73
CA GLY A 105 -4.89 9.08 21.60
C GLY A 105 -4.60 10.56 21.84
N TRP A 106 -5.18 11.09 22.91
CA TRP A 106 -5.04 12.47 23.41
C TRP A 106 -4.70 12.45 24.89
#